data_AF-W1EXQ6-F1
#
_entry.id   AF-W1EXQ6-F1
#
_cell.length_a   1.000
_cell.length_b   1.000
_cell.length_c   1.000
_cell.angle_alpha   90.00
_cell.angle_beta   90.00
_cell.angle_gamma   90.00
#
_symmetry.space_group_name_H-M   'P 1'
#
loop_
_entity.id
_entity.type
_entity.pdbx_description
1 polymer ?
#
loop_
_entity_poly.entity_id
_entity_poly.type
_entity_poly.pdbx_seq_one_letter_code
_entity_poly.pdbx_strand_id
1 'polypeptide(L)'
;MNITERTDSKKKVLRQNITEVIDRETGNITQEITDITVQFPQEPAYVKIYIDNLCAVTKAPDSLKDVLFLILRKLDYDGYIALSTRYRKEICKLLGIKDGTLRNRLYSLSKMGIIASCGGNEYQANPNLFARGEWKK
;
A
#
# COMPACT_ATOMS: atom_id res chain seq x y z
N MET A 1 -1.67 -25.58 2.94
CA MET A 1 -2.89 -24.75 2.89
C MET A 1 -2.69 -23.69 1.82
N ASN A 2 -3.65 -23.69 0.89
CA ASN A 2 -3.74 -23.06 -0.43
C ASN A 2 -2.91 -21.80 -0.72
N ILE A 3 -2.05 -21.95 -1.72
CA ILE A 3 -1.48 -20.88 -2.54
C ILE A 3 -2.57 -20.49 -3.54
N THR A 4 -3.30 -19.42 -3.26
CA THR A 4 -4.34 -18.91 -4.19
C THR A 4 -3.69 -17.96 -5.19
N GLU A 5 -3.43 -18.51 -6.38
CA GLU A 5 -3.49 -17.90 -7.71
C GLU A 5 -3.06 -16.42 -7.87
N ARG A 6 -1.83 -16.25 -8.38
CA ARG A 6 -1.40 -15.01 -9.05
C ARG A 6 -2.29 -14.81 -10.28
N THR A 7 -3.19 -13.84 -10.21
CA THR A 7 -4.03 -13.43 -11.34
C THR A 7 -3.14 -12.86 -12.43
N ASP A 8 -3.18 -13.49 -13.60
CA ASP A 8 -2.42 -13.13 -14.80
C ASP A 8 -2.80 -11.70 -15.24
N SER A 9 -1.93 -10.74 -14.95
CA SER A 9 -2.05 -9.36 -15.40
C SER A 9 -1.92 -9.34 -16.92
N LYS A 10 -3.06 -9.28 -17.63
CA LYS A 10 -3.14 -9.14 -19.09
C LYS A 10 -2.19 -8.04 -19.58
N LYS A 11 -1.06 -8.44 -20.15
CA LYS A 11 -0.07 -7.56 -20.77
C LYS A 11 -0.68 -6.92 -22.01
N LYS A 12 -0.76 -5.58 -22.05
CA LYS A 12 -1.14 -4.84 -23.26
C LYS A 12 0.11 -4.18 -23.84
N VAL A 13 0.51 -4.62 -25.03
CA VAL A 13 1.61 -4.01 -25.79
C VAL A 13 1.09 -2.72 -26.42
N LEU A 14 1.72 -1.59 -26.12
CA LEU A 14 1.30 -0.26 -26.62
C LEU A 14 2.08 0.18 -27.86
N ARG A 15 3.35 -0.21 -27.95
CA ARG A 15 4.21 0.17 -29.06
C ARG A 15 5.29 -0.88 -29.24
N GLN A 16 5.44 -1.33 -30.47
CA GLN A 16 6.54 -2.13 -30.95
C GLN A 16 7.23 -1.29 -32.03
N ASN A 17 8.47 -0.87 -31.78
CA ASN A 17 9.30 -0.28 -32.82
C ASN A 17 10.23 -1.40 -33.31
N ILE A 18 10.16 -1.72 -34.60
CA ILE A 18 11.09 -2.63 -35.27
C ILE A 18 12.09 -1.73 -36.00
N THR A 19 13.37 -1.78 -35.63
CA THR A 19 14.43 -1.10 -36.37
C THR A 19 15.29 -2.16 -37.04
N GLU A 20 15.20 -2.23 -38.36
CA GLU A 20 16.04 -3.12 -39.17
C GLU A 20 17.27 -2.35 -39.64
N VAL A 21 18.46 -2.83 -39.26
CA VAL A 21 19.71 -2.35 -39.82
C VAL A 21 20.13 -3.32 -40.94
N ILE A 22 20.11 -2.82 -42.17
CA ILE A 22 20.42 -3.60 -43.38
C ILE A 22 21.83 -3.26 -43.84
N ASP A 23 22.66 -4.29 -44.03
CA ASP A 23 24.00 -4.15 -44.63
C ASP A 23 23.87 -3.94 -46.15
N ARG A 24 24.46 -2.85 -46.66
CA ARG A 24 24.28 -2.40 -48.06
C ARG A 24 24.98 -3.28 -49.09
N GLU A 25 25.93 -4.13 -48.70
CA GLU A 25 26.67 -4.96 -49.66
C GLU A 25 26.07 -6.36 -49.85
N THR A 26 25.37 -6.90 -48.85
CA THR A 26 24.87 -8.29 -48.87
C THR A 26 23.35 -8.40 -48.79
N GLY A 27 22.64 -7.32 -48.46
CA GLY A 27 21.19 -7.31 -48.30
C GLY A 27 20.68 -8.12 -47.11
N ASN A 28 21.58 -8.60 -46.24
CA ASN A 28 21.22 -9.40 -45.07
C ASN A 28 20.94 -8.49 -43.86
N ILE A 29 19.86 -8.80 -43.15
CA ILE A 29 19.49 -8.17 -41.88
C ILE A 29 20.51 -8.60 -40.84
N THR A 30 21.27 -7.64 -40.29
CA THR A 30 22.35 -7.95 -39.33
C THR A 30 21.89 -7.83 -37.88
N GLN A 31 20.88 -7.02 -37.56
CA GLN A 31 20.29 -6.92 -36.21
C GLN A 31 18.80 -6.54 -36.25
N GLU A 32 17.99 -7.25 -35.45
CA GLU A 32 16.60 -6.93 -35.14
C GLU A 32 16.52 -6.56 -33.65
N ILE A 33 16.18 -5.30 -33.34
CA ILE A 33 15.99 -4.81 -31.96
C ILE A 33 14.49 -4.61 -31.75
N THR A 34 13.91 -5.43 -30.86
CA THR A 34 12.48 -5.39 -30.52
C THR A 34 12.28 -4.72 -29.16
N ASP A 35 11.95 -3.43 -29.16
CA ASP A 35 11.59 -2.69 -27.94
C ASP A 35 10.13 -2.94 -27.58
N ILE A 36 9.87 -3.84 -26.63
CA ILE A 36 8.53 -4.13 -26.12
C ILE A 36 8.23 -3.19 -24.94
N THR A 37 7.43 -2.15 -25.19
CA THR A 37 6.89 -1.33 -24.10
C THR A 37 5.59 -1.96 -23.57
N VAL A 38 5.67 -2.58 -22.39
CA VAL A 38 4.54 -3.17 -21.66
C VAL A 38 4.06 -2.21 -20.58
N GLN A 39 2.78 -1.84 -20.60
CA GLN A 39 2.15 -1.08 -19.51
C GLN A 39 1.53 -2.04 -18.51
N PHE A 40 2.05 -2.01 -17.28
CA PHE A 40 1.46 -2.71 -16.14
C PHE A 40 0.24 -1.94 -15.62
N PRO A 41 -0.79 -2.62 -15.08
CA PRO A 41 -1.89 -1.95 -14.40
C PRO A 41 -1.37 -1.14 -13.21
N GLN A 42 -1.98 0.03 -12.97
CA GLN A 42 -1.61 0.89 -11.85
C GLN A 42 -1.93 0.18 -10.53
N GLU A 43 -0.91 -0.01 -9.69
CA GLU A 43 -1.08 -0.71 -8.43
C GLU A 43 -1.90 0.14 -7.44
N PRO A 44 -2.81 -0.48 -6.65
CA PRO A 44 -3.62 0.24 -5.66
C PRO A 44 -2.78 0.89 -4.57
N ALA A 45 -3.36 1.88 -3.87
CA ALA A 45 -2.70 2.49 -2.71
C ALA A 45 -2.35 1.45 -1.63
N TYR A 46 -1.08 1.40 -1.23
CA TYR A 46 -0.56 0.47 -0.23
C TYR A 46 0.28 1.19 0.84
N VAL A 47 0.46 0.54 1.99
CA VAL A 47 1.31 1.03 3.10
C VAL A 47 2.52 0.11 3.20
N LYS A 48 3.73 0.68 3.20
CA LYS A 48 4.98 -0.08 3.41
C LYS A 48 5.25 -0.19 4.91
N ILE A 49 5.68 -1.38 5.32
CA ILE A 49 6.11 -1.67 6.70
C ILE A 49 7.56 -2.13 6.64
N TYR A 50 8.41 -1.57 7.50
CA TYR A 50 9.79 -2.02 7.64
C TYR A 50 9.85 -3.38 8.35
N ILE A 51 10.58 -4.34 7.78
CA ILE A 51 10.63 -5.74 8.28
C ILE A 51 11.16 -5.78 9.72
N ASP A 52 12.21 -5.01 10.03
CA ASP A 52 12.80 -4.93 11.37
C ASP A 52 11.77 -4.53 12.44
N ASN A 53 10.75 -3.79 12.02
CA ASN A 53 9.72 -3.21 12.86
C ASN A 53 8.38 -3.95 12.79
N LEU A 54 8.33 -5.05 12.05
CA LEU A 54 7.17 -5.94 11.95
C LEU A 54 6.80 -6.54 13.31
N CYS A 55 7.79 -6.82 14.16
CA CYS A 55 7.60 -7.37 15.51
C CYS A 55 6.69 -6.52 16.40
N ALA A 56 6.70 -5.20 16.26
CA ALA A 56 5.83 -4.31 17.03
C ALA A 56 4.37 -4.46 16.60
N VAL A 57 4.13 -4.57 15.29
CA VAL A 57 2.80 -4.74 14.70
C VAL A 57 2.25 -6.14 14.96
N THR A 58 3.09 -7.19 14.90
CA THR A 58 2.65 -8.58 15.09
C THR A 58 2.26 -8.89 16.55
N LYS A 59 2.90 -8.23 17.52
CA LYS A 59 2.57 -8.34 18.96
C LYS A 59 1.24 -7.68 19.34
N ALA A 60 0.66 -6.84 18.49
CA ALA A 60 -0.67 -6.30 18.74
C ALA A 60 -1.73 -7.42 18.75
N PRO A 61 -2.69 -7.42 19.68
CA PRO A 61 -3.85 -8.29 19.58
C PRO A 61 -4.59 -8.07 18.26
N ASP A 62 -5.20 -9.12 17.70
CA ASP A 62 -5.86 -9.04 16.40
C ASP A 62 -6.96 -7.97 16.35
N SER A 63 -7.67 -7.80 17.46
CA SER A 63 -8.65 -6.73 17.64
C SER A 63 -8.09 -5.30 17.45
N LEU A 64 -6.80 -5.09 17.75
CA LEU A 64 -6.10 -3.83 17.48
C LEU A 64 -5.61 -3.75 16.04
N LYS A 65 -5.15 -4.88 15.48
CA LYS A 65 -4.73 -4.97 14.07
C LYS A 65 -5.88 -4.63 13.13
N ASP A 66 -7.10 -5.12 13.41
CA ASP A 66 -8.29 -4.81 12.61
C ASP A 66 -8.55 -3.30 12.52
N VAL A 67 -8.42 -2.61 13.66
CA VAL A 67 -8.56 -1.14 13.71
C VAL A 67 -7.41 -0.48 12.96
N LEU A 68 -6.17 -0.92 13.20
CA LEU A 68 -4.96 -0.40 12.57
C LEU A 68 -5.05 -0.45 11.04
N PHE A 69 -5.41 -1.61 10.48
CA PHE A 69 -5.53 -1.78 9.02
C PHE A 69 -6.61 -0.89 8.42
N LEU A 70 -7.73 -0.69 9.11
CA LEU A 70 -8.77 0.22 8.63
C LEU A 70 -8.30 1.67 8.64
N ILE A 71 -7.68 2.14 9.73
CA ILE A 71 -7.25 3.55 9.82
C ILE A 71 -6.07 3.87 8.90
N LEU A 72 -5.17 2.91 8.63
CA LEU A 72 -4.04 3.09 7.72
C LEU A 72 -4.48 3.35 6.27
N ARG A 73 -5.71 3.00 5.90
CA ARG A 73 -6.30 3.38 4.60
C ARG A 73 -6.53 4.89 4.44
N LYS A 74 -6.47 5.64 5.54
CA LYS A 74 -6.59 7.10 5.60
C LYS A 74 -5.25 7.78 5.86
N LEU A 75 -4.14 7.05 5.82
CA LEU A 75 -2.81 7.63 5.93
C LEU A 75 -2.57 8.60 4.76
N ASP A 76 -2.31 9.86 5.11
CA ASP A 76 -2.01 10.90 4.14
C ASP A 76 -0.52 10.90 3.74
N TYR A 77 -0.08 11.94 3.04
CA TYR A 77 1.30 12.06 2.57
C TYR A 77 2.29 12.31 3.72
N ASP A 78 1.88 13.10 4.71
CA ASP A 78 2.70 13.53 5.84
C ASP A 78 2.68 12.51 6.99
N GLY A 79 2.01 11.37 6.80
CA GLY A 79 1.93 10.28 7.77
C GLY A 79 0.84 10.48 8.84
N TYR A 80 -0.10 11.39 8.61
CA TYR A 80 -1.23 11.64 9.49
C TYR A 80 -2.49 10.87 9.03
N ILE A 81 -3.37 10.67 9.99
CA ILE A 81 -4.60 9.90 9.87
C ILE A 81 -5.72 10.70 10.53
N ALA A 82 -6.49 11.41 9.72
CA ALA A 82 -7.66 12.16 10.18
C ALA A 82 -8.90 11.25 10.30
N LEU A 83 -9.35 10.97 11.52
CA LEU A 83 -10.52 10.13 11.78
C LEU A 83 -11.76 10.98 12.04
N SER A 84 -12.41 11.42 10.96
CA SER A 84 -13.71 12.11 11.05
C SER A 84 -14.75 11.28 11.82
N THR A 85 -15.71 11.94 12.46
CA THR A 85 -16.80 11.27 13.19
C THR A 85 -17.58 10.29 12.31
N ARG A 86 -17.79 10.64 11.04
CA ARG A 86 -18.40 9.72 10.06
C ARG A 86 -17.56 8.46 9.91
N TYR A 87 -16.26 8.60 9.70
CA TYR A 87 -15.39 7.45 9.44
C TYR A 87 -15.26 6.53 10.65
N ARG A 88 -15.22 7.08 11.87
CA ARG A 88 -15.26 6.27 13.11
C ARG A 88 -16.54 5.44 13.22
N LYS A 89 -17.70 6.01 12.86
CA LYS A 89 -18.98 5.28 12.82
C LYS A 89 -18.95 4.14 11.79
N GLU A 90 -18.36 4.36 10.62
CA GLU A 90 -18.19 3.30 9.61
C GLU A 90 -17.28 2.16 10.12
N ILE A 91 -16.15 2.48 10.77
CA ILE A 91 -15.28 1.47 11.40
C ILE A 91 -16.04 0.67 12.46
N CYS A 92 -16.81 1.36 13.32
CA CYS A 92 -17.62 0.71 14.34
C CYS A 92 -18.64 -0.26 13.74
N LYS A 93 -19.31 0.14 12.64
CA LYS A 93 -20.25 -0.70 11.91
C LYS A 93 -19.57 -1.91 11.27
N LEU A 94 -18.42 -1.70 10.62
CA LEU A 94 -17.65 -2.77 9.97
C LEU A 94 -17.17 -3.83 10.96
N LEU A 95 -16.72 -3.40 12.14
CA LEU A 95 -16.18 -4.27 13.18
C LEU A 95 -17.24 -4.76 14.18
N GLY A 96 -18.48 -4.28 14.11
CA GLY A 96 -19.53 -4.59 15.09
C GLY A 96 -19.22 -4.12 16.52
N ILE A 97 -18.50 -3.01 16.69
CA ILE A 97 -18.07 -2.49 18.01
C ILE A 97 -18.70 -1.14 18.33
N LYS A 98 -18.71 -0.77 19.62
CA LYS A 98 -19.11 0.58 20.08
C LYS A 98 -17.98 1.58 19.87
N ASP A 99 -18.32 2.86 19.69
CA ASP A 99 -17.33 3.96 19.53
C ASP A 99 -16.35 4.05 20.73
N GLY A 100 -16.84 3.81 21.95
CA GLY A 100 -15.97 3.72 23.14
C GLY A 100 -14.92 2.60 23.02
N THR A 101 -15.30 1.44 22.49
CA THR A 101 -14.37 0.34 22.23
C THR A 101 -13.33 0.74 21.17
N LEU A 102 -13.75 1.40 20.09
CA LEU A 102 -12.83 1.90 19.06
C LEU A 102 -11.80 2.87 19.67
N ARG A 103 -12.26 3.84 20.47
CA ARG A 103 -11.37 4.80 21.16
C ARG A 103 -10.38 4.13 22.09
N ASN A 104 -10.82 3.13 22.86
CA ASN A 104 -9.94 2.35 23.72
C ASN A 104 -8.88 1.59 22.91
N ARG A 105 -9.23 1.04 21.75
CA ARG A 105 -8.28 0.37 20.86
C ARG A 105 -7.27 1.35 20.24
N LEU A 106 -7.71 2.53 19.82
CA LEU A 106 -6.82 3.61 19.35
C LEU A 106 -5.86 4.06 20.45
N TYR A 107 -6.36 4.18 21.69
CA TYR A 107 -5.52 4.48 22.85
C TYR A 107 -4.47 3.40 23.09
N SER A 108 -4.85 2.12 23.02
CA SER A 108 -3.91 0.99 23.15
C SER A 108 -2.84 0.99 22.05
N LEU A 109 -3.23 1.22 20.79
CA LEU A 109 -2.28 1.37 19.68
C LEU A 109 -1.30 2.52 19.94
N SER A 110 -1.77 3.61 20.56
CA SER A 110 -0.91 4.74 20.90
C SER A 110 0.04 4.45 22.05
N LYS A 111 -0.43 3.77 23.10
CA LYS A 111 0.41 3.25 24.20
C LYS A 111 1.50 2.31 23.71
N MET A 112 1.24 1.54 22.65
CA MET A 112 2.20 0.65 22.02
C MET A 112 3.21 1.37 21.12
N GLY A 113 3.08 2.69 20.93
CA GLY A 113 3.95 3.47 20.04
C GLY A 113 3.72 3.20 18.55
N ILE A 114 2.57 2.61 18.17
CA ILE A 114 2.25 2.33 16.77
C ILE A 114 1.74 3.58 16.06
N ILE A 115 0.95 4.38 16.78
CA ILE A 115 0.44 5.69 16.35
C ILE A 115 0.60 6.70 17.49
N ALA A 116 0.66 7.99 17.18
CA ALA A 116 0.65 9.06 18.17
C ALA A 116 -0.62 9.88 18.02
N SER A 117 -1.33 10.19 19.12
CA SER A 117 -2.48 11.09 19.07
C SER A 117 -2.02 12.54 18.92
N CYS A 118 -2.49 13.23 17.89
CA CYS A 118 -2.21 14.66 17.65
C CYS A 118 -3.32 15.58 18.21
N GLY A 119 -4.39 15.00 18.76
CA GLY A 119 -5.59 15.74 19.17
C GLY A 119 -6.61 15.82 18.02
N GLY A 120 -7.80 16.38 18.26
CA GLY A 120 -8.77 16.62 17.19
C GLY A 120 -9.33 15.39 16.45
N ASN A 121 -9.11 14.17 16.93
CA ASN A 121 -9.30 12.89 16.21
C ASN A 121 -8.30 12.64 15.07
N GLU A 122 -7.12 13.22 15.18
CA GLU A 122 -6.00 12.99 14.28
C GLU A 122 -4.92 12.17 14.98
N TYR A 123 -4.29 11.28 14.21
CA TYR A 123 -3.21 10.44 14.67
C TYR A 123 -2.07 10.45 13.66
N GLN A 124 -0.83 10.45 14.11
CA GLN A 124 0.34 10.25 13.27
C GLN A 124 0.78 8.80 13.34
N ALA A 125 0.97 8.14 12.19
CA ALA A 125 1.58 6.82 12.15
C ALA A 125 3.06 6.92 12.54
N ASN A 126 3.58 5.94 13.29
CA ASN A 126 5.00 5.95 13.65
C ASN A 126 5.87 5.81 12.38
N PRO A 127 6.70 6.82 12.03
CA PRO A 127 7.51 6.80 10.81
C PRO A 127 8.56 5.68 10.76
N ASN A 128 8.97 5.18 11.92
CA ASN A 128 9.89 4.04 11.98
C ASN A 128 9.17 2.74 11.59
N LEU A 129 7.87 2.63 11.83
CA LEU A 129 7.10 1.42 11.52
C LEU A 129 6.52 1.48 10.09
N PHE A 130 6.06 2.64 9.67
CA PHE A 130 5.31 2.83 8.44
C PHE A 130 5.93 3.88 7.54
N ALA A 131 5.95 3.58 6.25
CA ALA A 131 6.18 4.56 5.20
C ALA A 131 5.06 4.47 4.16
N ARG A 132 4.55 5.62 3.71
CA ARG A 132 3.72 5.64 2.50
C ARG A 132 4.65 5.68 1.30
N GLY A 133 4.56 4.67 0.44
CA GLY A 133 5.30 4.66 -0.82
C GLY A 133 4.53 5.44 -1.88
N GLU A 134 5.15 6.41 -2.52
CA GLU A 134 4.74 6.90 -3.83
C GLU A 134 5.64 6.31 -4.92
N TRP A 135 5.05 5.90 -6.05
CA TRP A 135 5.80 5.47 -7.23
C TRP A 135 6.31 6.71 -7.96
N LYS A 136 7.61 7.01 -7.82
CA LYS A 136 8.26 7.92 -8.77
C LYS A 136 8.58 7.12 -10.03
N LYS A 137 8.14 7.67 -11.18
CA LYS A 137 8.39 7.16 -12.53
C LYS A 137 9.87 6.99 -12.81
#